data_AF-A0A960MV19-F1
#
_entry.id   AF-A0A960MV19-F1
#
_cell.length_a   1.000
_cell.length_b   1.000
_cell.length_c   1.000
_cell.angle_alpha   90.00
_cell.angle_beta   90.00
_cell.angle_gamma   90.00
#
_symmetry.space_group_name_H-M   'P 1'
#
loop_
_entity.id
_entity.type
_entity.pdbx_description
1 polymer ?
#
loop_
_entity_poly.entity_id
_entity_poly.type
_entity_poly.pdbx_seq_one_letter_code
_entity_poly.pdbx_strand_id
1 'polypeptide(L)'
;KILPEVLAHGPYDVVHFNMGLHGWQEGRIKPGTFEPLTKGYVEVLRTKLPKATLIWASSTPVTVKDMPTELDSEINPVIIDHNRMAAKVMAEMNVPVNDFYALLVNHRNLARGDRFHWTAPTYQVLADQVVKSVLDSLPAAGK
;
A
#
# COMPACT_ATOMS: atom_id res chain seq x y z
N LYS A 1 5.29 11.92 -15.51
CA LYS A 1 6.59 12.59 -15.31
C LYS A 1 6.91 12.86 -13.84
N ILE A 2 5.93 12.81 -12.92
CA ILE A 2 6.09 13.26 -11.53
C ILE A 2 6.94 12.34 -10.65
N LEU A 3 6.84 11.00 -10.75
CA LEU A 3 7.54 10.11 -9.81
C LEU A 3 9.07 10.27 -9.84
N PRO A 4 9.78 10.21 -10.99
CA PRO A 4 11.23 10.42 -11.00
C PRO A 4 11.69 11.76 -10.46
N GLU A 5 10.89 12.82 -10.61
CA GLU A 5 11.17 14.16 -10.06
C GLU A 5 11.08 14.14 -8.53
N VAL A 6 10.05 13.51 -7.96
CA VAL A 6 9.91 13.35 -6.50
C VAL A 6 11.06 12.55 -5.89
N LEU A 7 11.46 11.47 -6.56
CA LEU A 7 12.56 10.61 -6.10
C LEU A 7 13.91 11.35 -6.12
N ALA A 8 14.04 12.45 -6.87
CA ALA A 8 15.26 13.26 -6.92
C ALA A 8 15.41 14.23 -5.72
N HIS A 9 14.38 14.43 -4.90
CA HIS A 9 14.46 15.27 -3.68
C HIS A 9 15.12 14.57 -2.48
N GLY A 10 15.61 13.34 -2.66
CA GLY A 10 16.31 12.58 -1.63
C GLY A 10 17.67 13.18 -1.22
N PRO A 11 18.49 12.42 -0.47
CA PRO A 11 18.44 10.96 -0.35
C PRO A 11 17.27 10.44 0.50
N TYR A 12 16.86 9.20 0.23
CA TYR A 12 15.88 8.46 1.03
C TYR A 12 16.52 7.14 1.48
N ASP A 13 16.53 6.87 2.79
CA ASP A 13 17.00 5.60 3.35
C ASP A 13 15.93 4.51 3.33
N VAL A 14 14.66 4.91 3.44
CA VAL A 14 13.49 4.02 3.41
C VAL A 14 12.38 4.66 2.57
N VAL A 15 11.74 3.87 1.72
CA VAL A 15 10.53 4.24 0.99
C VAL A 15 9.41 3.28 1.38
N HIS A 16 8.47 3.78 2.18
CA HIS A 16 7.19 3.12 2.44
C HIS A 16 6.17 3.60 1.40
N PHE A 17 5.57 2.68 0.65
CA PHE A 17 4.66 3.03 -0.44
C PHE A 17 3.42 2.14 -0.49
N ASN A 18 2.31 2.69 -0.99
CA ASN A 18 1.09 1.96 -1.32
C ASN A 18 0.62 2.39 -2.71
N MET A 19 -0.01 1.46 -3.44
CA MET A 19 -0.77 1.76 -4.65
C MET A 19 -1.84 0.69 -4.83
N GLY A 20 -3.13 1.06 -4.78
CA GLY A 20 -4.18 0.09 -5.09
C GLY A 20 -5.62 0.60 -5.19
N LEU A 21 -6.06 1.52 -4.33
CA LEU A 21 -7.48 1.93 -4.25
C LEU A 21 -8.03 2.71 -5.46
N HIS A 22 -7.20 3.14 -6.42
CA HIS A 22 -7.65 3.87 -7.63
C HIS A 22 -7.79 2.98 -8.88
N GLY A 23 -7.51 1.69 -8.76
CA GLY A 23 -7.48 0.76 -9.88
C GLY A 23 -8.70 -0.16 -10.01
N TRP A 24 -9.69 -0.05 -9.12
CA TRP A 24 -10.75 -1.06 -8.96
C TRP A 24 -11.80 -1.04 -10.07
N GLN A 25 -12.02 0.09 -10.74
CA GLN A 25 -13.05 0.19 -11.78
C GLN A 25 -12.76 -0.75 -12.93
N GLU A 26 -13.79 -1.42 -13.44
CA GLU A 26 -13.67 -2.30 -14.60
C GLU A 26 -13.00 -1.58 -15.78
N GLY A 27 -12.03 -2.25 -16.42
CA GLY A 27 -11.26 -1.70 -17.54
C GLY A 27 -10.20 -0.66 -17.17
N ARG A 28 -10.14 -0.19 -15.91
CA ARG A 28 -9.11 0.77 -15.46
C ARG A 28 -7.70 0.17 -15.53
N ILE A 29 -7.58 -1.09 -15.14
CA ILE A 29 -6.36 -1.89 -15.30
C ILE A 29 -6.66 -2.96 -16.34
N LYS A 30 -5.87 -2.99 -17.41
CA LYS A 30 -6.05 -3.97 -18.49
C LYS A 30 -5.78 -5.38 -17.96
N PRO A 31 -6.54 -6.41 -18.35
CA PRO A 31 -6.30 -7.78 -17.94
C PRO A 31 -4.84 -8.20 -18.18
N GLY A 32 -4.24 -8.88 -17.20
CA GLY A 32 -2.85 -9.33 -17.26
C GLY A 32 -1.78 -8.23 -17.07
N THR A 33 -2.15 -6.96 -16.88
CA THR A 33 -1.17 -5.87 -16.72
C THR A 33 -0.90 -5.45 -15.29
N PHE A 34 -1.71 -5.86 -14.31
CA PHE A 34 -1.56 -5.46 -12.90
C PHE A 34 -0.17 -5.84 -12.34
N GLU A 35 0.20 -7.12 -12.43
CA GLU A 35 1.49 -7.61 -11.93
C GLU A 35 2.68 -6.97 -12.68
N PRO A 36 2.73 -6.92 -14.03
CA PRO A 36 3.79 -6.23 -14.77
C PRO A 36 3.94 -4.74 -14.41
N LEU A 37 2.83 -4.02 -14.25
CA LEU A 37 2.86 -2.60 -13.87
C LEU A 37 3.36 -2.42 -12.44
N THR A 38 2.93 -3.29 -11.52
CA THR A 38 3.39 -3.28 -10.12
C THR A 38 4.89 -3.56 -10.05
N LYS A 39 5.37 -4.55 -10.81
CA LYS A 39 6.80 -4.87 -10.93
C LYS A 39 7.59 -3.69 -11.49
N GLY A 40 7.11 -3.08 -12.57
CA GLY A 40 7.74 -1.90 -13.17
C GLY A 40 7.83 -0.71 -12.21
N TYR A 41 6.82 -0.51 -11.35
CA TYR A 41 6.88 0.52 -10.31
C TYR A 41 8.00 0.27 -9.29
N VAL A 42 8.14 -0.95 -8.80
CA VAL A 42 9.22 -1.34 -7.88
C VAL A 42 10.59 -1.24 -8.55
N GLU A 43 10.71 -1.64 -9.82
CA GLU A 43 11.95 -1.51 -10.61
C GLU A 43 12.39 -0.05 -10.74
N VAL A 44 11.45 0.87 -10.98
CA VAL A 44 11.73 2.32 -11.03
C VAL A 44 12.25 2.81 -9.67
N LEU A 45 11.60 2.42 -8.56
CA LEU A 45 12.05 2.80 -7.22
C LEU A 45 13.48 2.29 -6.95
N ARG A 46 13.77 1.01 -7.20
CA ARG A 46 15.12 0.43 -7.02
C ARG A 46 16.17 1.10 -7.88
N THR A 47 15.85 1.38 -9.13
CA THR A 47 16.78 2.02 -10.06
C THR A 47 17.12 3.45 -9.63
N LYS A 48 16.13 4.20 -9.13
CA LYS A 48 16.33 5.59 -8.71
C LYS A 48 16.88 5.73 -7.30
N LEU A 49 16.59 4.78 -6.42
CA LEU A 49 16.97 4.78 -5.01
C LEU A 49 17.67 3.45 -4.65
N PRO A 50 18.85 3.17 -5.22
CA PRO A 50 19.50 1.85 -5.09
C PRO A 50 19.95 1.51 -3.67
N LYS A 51 19.99 2.48 -2.77
CA LYS A 51 20.36 2.31 -1.35
C LYS A 51 19.16 2.29 -0.41
N ALA A 52 17.96 2.62 -0.89
CA ALA A 52 16.79 2.70 -0.05
C ALA A 52 16.19 1.32 0.20
N THR A 53 15.79 1.07 1.45
CA THR A 53 14.90 -0.05 1.77
C THR A 53 13.49 0.27 1.28
N LEU A 54 12.88 -0.63 0.52
CA LEU A 54 11.49 -0.48 0.07
C LEU A 54 10.57 -1.28 0.98
N ILE A 55 9.43 -0.71 1.37
CA ILE A 55 8.36 -1.39 2.11
C ILE A 55 7.04 -1.11 1.40
N TRP A 56 6.31 -2.16 1.04
CA TRP A 56 5.00 -2.01 0.43
C TRP A 56 3.91 -2.17 1.48
N ALA A 57 2.96 -1.25 1.51
CA ALA A 57 1.73 -1.41 2.27
C ALA A 57 0.58 -1.93 1.41
N SER A 58 -0.13 -2.95 1.90
CA SER A 58 -1.36 -3.42 1.27
C SER A 58 -2.46 -2.34 1.32
N SER A 59 -3.41 -2.39 0.40
CA SER A 59 -4.55 -1.46 0.41
C SER A 59 -5.54 -1.85 1.50
N THR A 60 -6.12 -0.87 2.18
CA THR A 60 -7.10 -1.09 3.25
C THR A 60 -8.44 -1.64 2.71
N PRO A 61 -9.28 -2.26 3.55
CA PRO A 61 -10.61 -2.70 3.16
C PRO A 61 -11.50 -1.55 2.66
N VAL A 62 -12.42 -1.88 1.76
CA VAL A 62 -13.46 -0.95 1.28
C VAL A 62 -14.80 -1.35 1.91
N THR A 63 -15.48 -0.37 2.48
CA THR A 63 -16.73 -0.56 3.21
C THR A 63 -17.93 -0.04 2.43
N VAL A 64 -19.13 -0.52 2.74
CA VAL A 64 -20.34 0.01 2.13
C VAL A 64 -20.54 1.46 2.58
N LYS A 65 -20.92 2.34 1.65
CA LYS A 65 -21.23 3.73 1.98
C LYS A 65 -22.34 3.78 3.03
N ASP A 66 -22.15 4.62 4.05
CA ASP A 66 -23.08 4.81 5.18
C ASP A 66 -23.29 3.55 6.06
N MET A 67 -22.63 2.43 5.75
CA MET A 67 -22.66 1.17 6.52
C MET A 67 -21.22 0.65 6.74
N PRO A 68 -20.40 1.38 7.52
CA PRO A 68 -18.95 1.15 7.62
C PRO A 68 -18.57 -0.23 8.15
N THR A 69 -19.46 -0.92 8.87
CA THR A 69 -19.20 -2.28 9.40
C THR A 69 -19.30 -3.37 8.34
N GLU A 70 -19.88 -3.07 7.18
CA GLU A 70 -20.06 -3.99 6.06
C GLU A 70 -18.99 -3.78 4.99
N LEU A 71 -18.46 -4.87 4.43
CA LEU A 71 -17.54 -4.80 3.31
C LEU A 71 -18.31 -4.56 2.02
N ASP A 72 -17.82 -3.66 1.17
CA ASP A 72 -18.44 -3.40 -0.13
C ASP A 72 -18.32 -4.66 -1.01
N SER A 73 -19.45 -5.26 -1.37
CA SER A 73 -19.48 -6.56 -2.08
C SER A 73 -18.98 -6.48 -3.52
N GLU A 74 -18.91 -5.28 -4.11
CA GLU A 74 -18.44 -5.07 -5.47
C GLU A 74 -16.95 -4.71 -5.46
N ILE A 75 -16.55 -3.74 -4.65
CA ILE A 75 -15.20 -3.16 -4.68
C ILE A 75 -14.21 -3.98 -3.85
N ASN A 76 -14.61 -4.43 -2.66
CA ASN A 76 -13.67 -5.05 -1.73
C ASN A 76 -13.05 -6.36 -2.28
N PRO A 77 -13.78 -7.25 -2.97
CA PRO A 77 -13.17 -8.42 -3.62
C PRO A 77 -12.09 -8.06 -4.64
N VAL A 78 -12.27 -6.98 -5.40
CA VAL A 78 -11.26 -6.47 -6.35
C VAL A 78 -10.01 -5.99 -5.61
N ILE A 79 -10.18 -5.30 -4.47
CA ILE A 79 -9.06 -4.87 -3.63
C ILE A 79 -8.31 -6.05 -3.03
N ILE A 80 -9.01 -7.11 -2.61
CA ILE A 80 -8.37 -8.36 -2.14
C ILE A 80 -7.52 -8.97 -3.25
N ASP A 81 -8.04 -9.07 -4.47
CA ASP A 81 -7.29 -9.66 -5.59
C ASP A 81 -6.09 -8.80 -6.00
N HIS A 82 -6.24 -7.48 -6.02
CA HIS A 82 -5.12 -6.54 -6.23
C HIS A 82 -4.05 -6.69 -5.16
N ASN A 83 -4.43 -6.78 -3.88
CA ASN A 83 -3.49 -7.02 -2.79
C ASN A 83 -2.77 -8.35 -2.95
N ARG A 84 -3.47 -9.43 -3.35
CA ARG A 84 -2.88 -10.75 -3.61
C ARG A 84 -1.84 -10.69 -4.73
N MET A 85 -2.16 -10.04 -5.86
CA MET A 85 -1.24 -9.86 -6.99
C MET A 85 -0.03 -8.99 -6.62
N ALA A 86 -0.25 -7.89 -5.91
CA ALA A 86 0.84 -7.04 -5.46
C ALA A 86 1.75 -7.77 -4.46
N ALA A 87 1.19 -8.50 -3.48
CA ALA A 87 1.95 -9.28 -2.51
C ALA A 87 2.80 -10.37 -3.18
N LYS A 88 2.29 -11.01 -4.24
CA LYS A 88 3.07 -11.94 -5.08
C LYS A 88 4.29 -11.24 -5.68
N VAL A 89 4.11 -10.06 -6.30
CA VAL A 89 5.23 -9.28 -6.84
C VAL A 89 6.22 -8.88 -5.74
N MET A 90 5.73 -8.44 -4.57
CA MET A 90 6.60 -8.09 -3.45
C MET A 90 7.43 -9.29 -2.97
N ALA A 91 6.84 -10.48 -2.90
CA ALA A 91 7.57 -11.71 -2.58
C ALA A 91 8.63 -12.05 -3.63
N GLU A 92 8.29 -12.02 -4.92
CA GLU A 92 9.24 -12.25 -6.02
C GLU A 92 10.41 -11.25 -6.01
N MET A 93 10.14 -10.01 -5.61
CA MET A 93 11.13 -8.95 -5.60
C MET A 93 11.86 -8.81 -4.26
N ASN A 94 11.52 -9.56 -3.21
CA ASN A 94 12.05 -9.37 -1.85
C ASN A 94 11.78 -7.95 -1.30
N VAL A 95 10.52 -7.51 -1.36
CA VAL A 95 10.05 -6.27 -0.73
C VAL A 95 9.18 -6.63 0.49
N PRO A 96 9.56 -6.21 1.71
CA PRO A 96 8.73 -6.40 2.90
C PRO A 96 7.31 -5.83 2.74
N VAL A 97 6.33 -6.54 3.31
CA VAL A 97 4.91 -6.18 3.30
C VAL A 97 4.50 -5.62 4.66
N ASN A 98 3.91 -4.42 4.66
CA ASN A 98 3.20 -3.84 5.80
C ASN A 98 1.68 -4.02 5.56
N ASP A 99 1.08 -5.04 6.18
CA ASP A 99 -0.28 -5.47 5.83
C ASP A 99 -1.39 -4.62 6.50
N PHE A 100 -1.70 -3.48 5.91
CA PHE A 100 -2.79 -2.62 6.36
C PHE A 100 -4.17 -3.26 6.19
N TYR A 101 -4.35 -4.17 5.22
CA TYR A 101 -5.62 -4.86 5.07
C TYR A 101 -5.94 -5.69 6.32
N ALA A 102 -5.01 -6.57 6.71
CA ALA A 102 -5.18 -7.38 7.91
C ALA A 102 -5.30 -6.53 9.18
N LEU A 103 -4.56 -5.42 9.26
CA LEU A 103 -4.60 -4.50 10.38
C LEU A 103 -5.99 -3.90 10.60
N LEU A 104 -6.77 -3.63 9.54
CA LEU A 104 -8.02 -2.88 9.64
C LEU A 104 -9.28 -3.69 9.36
N VAL A 105 -9.18 -4.88 8.77
CA VAL A 105 -10.36 -5.67 8.38
C VAL A 105 -11.27 -5.99 9.56
N ASN A 106 -10.77 -6.11 10.79
CA ASN A 106 -11.60 -6.34 11.97
C ASN A 106 -11.98 -5.06 12.73
N HIS A 107 -11.56 -3.89 12.25
CA HIS A 107 -11.79 -2.58 12.88
C HIS A 107 -12.67 -1.66 12.03
N ARG A 108 -13.53 -2.25 11.18
CA ARG A 108 -14.39 -1.53 10.22
C ARG A 108 -15.36 -0.54 10.86
N ASN A 109 -15.68 -0.73 12.14
CA ASN A 109 -16.42 0.24 12.95
C ASN A 109 -15.70 1.60 13.08
N LEU A 110 -14.42 1.69 12.71
CA LEU A 110 -13.63 2.92 12.68
C LEU A 110 -13.45 3.49 11.25
N ALA A 111 -14.12 2.92 10.24
CA ALA A 111 -14.16 3.49 8.90
C ALA A 111 -15.03 4.76 8.87
N ARG A 112 -14.75 5.69 7.96
CA ARG A 112 -15.44 6.99 7.88
C ARG A 112 -16.88 6.87 7.37
N GLY A 113 -17.22 5.76 6.70
CA GLY A 113 -18.51 5.55 6.05
C GLY A 113 -18.61 6.12 4.63
N ASP A 114 -17.50 6.63 4.06
CA ASP A 114 -17.45 7.15 2.69
C ASP A 114 -16.83 6.15 1.70
N ARG A 115 -16.88 4.86 2.05
CA ARG A 115 -16.27 3.70 1.39
C ARG A 115 -14.76 3.55 1.58
N PHE A 116 -14.00 4.63 1.46
CA PHE A 116 -12.55 4.56 1.24
C PHE A 116 -11.70 5.04 2.40
N HIS A 117 -12.19 6.01 3.18
CA HIS A 117 -11.38 6.65 4.21
C HIS A 117 -11.70 6.11 5.60
N TRP A 118 -10.74 6.33 6.48
CA TRP A 118 -10.81 5.94 7.88
C TRP A 118 -10.92 7.17 8.78
N THR A 119 -11.34 6.96 10.03
CA THR A 119 -11.38 8.04 11.01
C THR A 119 -9.97 8.44 11.47
N ALA A 120 -9.84 9.62 12.07
CA ALA A 120 -8.55 10.10 12.57
C ALA A 120 -7.86 9.14 13.56
N PRO A 121 -8.57 8.49 14.52
CA PRO A 121 -7.97 7.47 15.37
C PRO A 121 -7.38 6.29 14.59
N THR A 122 -8.03 5.84 13.52
CA THR A 122 -7.49 4.76 12.67
C THR A 122 -6.25 5.22 11.90
N TYR A 123 -6.20 6.47 11.45
CA TYR A 123 -4.99 7.00 10.83
C TYR A 123 -3.81 7.02 11.82
N GLN A 124 -4.05 7.20 13.12
CA GLN A 124 -3.00 7.03 14.13
C GLN A 124 -2.51 5.58 14.19
N VAL A 125 -3.41 4.60 14.18
CA VAL A 125 -3.05 3.16 14.14
C VAL A 125 -2.20 2.83 12.90
N LEU A 126 -2.59 3.36 11.73
CA LEU A 126 -1.80 3.21 10.50
C LEU A 126 -0.43 3.90 10.63
N ALA A 127 -0.38 5.11 11.17
CA ALA A 127 0.86 5.86 11.36
C ALA A 127 1.82 5.12 12.30
N ASP A 128 1.33 4.60 13.42
CA ASP A 128 2.14 3.82 14.37
C ASP A 128 2.72 2.58 13.71
N GLN A 129 1.93 1.88 12.89
CA GLN A 129 2.39 0.73 12.11
C GLN A 129 3.42 1.12 11.05
N VAL A 130 3.26 2.27 10.38
CA VAL A 130 4.27 2.81 9.44
C VAL A 130 5.56 3.10 10.19
N VAL A 131 5.49 3.89 11.27
CA VAL A 131 6.64 4.28 12.09
C VAL A 131 7.40 3.04 12.54
N LYS A 132 6.70 2.04 13.08
CA LYS A 132 7.31 0.77 13.47
C LYS A 132 8.05 0.13 12.29
N SER A 133 7.39 -0.04 11.14
CA SER A 133 7.99 -0.71 9.97
C SER A 133 9.21 0.04 9.40
N VAL A 134 9.18 1.37 9.44
CA VAL A 134 10.28 2.23 8.98
C VAL A 134 11.44 2.14 9.95
N LEU A 135 11.21 2.30 11.26
CA LEU A 135 12.25 2.22 12.28
C LEU A 135 12.96 0.85 12.28
N ASP A 136 12.20 -0.24 12.14
CA ASP A 136 12.76 -1.60 12.02
C ASP A 136 13.61 -1.79 10.76
N SER A 137 13.43 -0.93 9.75
CA SER A 137 14.12 -1.00 8.45
C SER A 137 15.22 0.04 8.29
N LEU A 138 15.38 0.96 9.25
CA LEU A 138 16.47 1.93 9.22
C LEU A 138 17.80 1.19 9.47
N PRO A 139 18.87 1.59 8.77
CA PRO A 139 20.19 1.08 9.11
C PRO A 139 20.49 1.40 10.58
N ALA A 140 21.10 0.45 11.30
CA ALA A 140 21.59 0.72 12.65
C ALA A 140 22.46 1.99 12.59
N ALA A 141 22.19 2.95 13.49
CA ALA A 141 22.99 4.16 13.57
C ALA A 141 24.47 3.75 13.64
N GLY A 142 25.25 4.17 12.63
CA GLY A 142 26.65 3.81 12.52
C GLY A 142 27.36 4.10 13.84
N LYS A 143 28.01 3.07 14.40
CA LYS A 143 29.05 3.28 15.39
C LYS A 143 30.32 3.77 14.71
#